data_AF-A0A8H3HU67-F1
#
_entry.id   AF-A0A8H3HU67-F1
#
_cell.length_a   1.000
_cell.length_b   1.000
_cell.length_c   1.000
_cell.angle_alpha   90.00
_cell.angle_beta   90.00
_cell.angle_gamma   90.00
#
_symmetry.space_group_name_H-M   'P 1'
#
loop_
_entity.id
_entity.type
_entity.pdbx_description
1 polymer ?
#
loop_
_entity_poly.entity_id
_entity_poly.type
_entity_poly.pdbx_seq_one_letter_code
_entity_poly.pdbx_strand_id
1 'polypeptide(L)'
;MSIISPQAMLLWATLSSTLLLFLIQHLYRYDRFQCLKWRSSSDGGFKRLMTFSYILSVPLIVTYSVAMAVMKYQAGYIAFPNPASTPSRPLPRIVVPAPTSSWPEAHQKLVFPLYVLFAVAWALEIVSHLEELCFWLFMIKEQEDTGHGGIRPWFKSFEYKLWCCGSLIAVVLLPLVTLETRHDLQQVESWTFFAGSVGSLIITIWFFKVLWKFPSFLKRIQDENAEPEVIVRLVAFQDLNRIRIVFRLMFVVPLLILACDGLKSNGPHTISKTAGAVDILAMVAGIGCIVSSVITLLIFFPRSIAREQGYATRARTRSQSAMQSKSAPKSLVSRPRLTIQSRQSRSQRTTVGEIQVEPLQRPSPSAVPLSPVGVCVNVRKNVRGDSSYFRPNDESLPTYVGHGFGDSRRNLNAPGDDDYFAASGSSFIRRGSVATSALPLVERKGLHPLLCNYTSPIALLEQDDAIGRAL
;
A
#
# COMPACT_ATOMS: atom_id res chain seq x y z
N MET A 1 14.69 -20.86 -22.72
CA MET A 1 14.34 -21.57 -21.47
C MET A 1 13.60 -20.59 -20.57
N SER A 2 12.41 -20.92 -20.06
CA SER A 2 11.86 -20.15 -18.95
C SER A 2 12.53 -20.65 -17.68
N ILE A 3 13.25 -19.75 -17.01
CA ILE A 3 14.29 -20.12 -16.04
C ILE A 3 13.66 -20.57 -14.70
N ILE A 4 12.48 -20.05 -14.38
CA ILE A 4 11.76 -20.28 -13.12
C ILE A 4 11.02 -21.61 -13.13
N SER A 5 11.10 -22.41 -12.06
CA SER A 5 10.37 -23.69 -11.98
C SER A 5 8.85 -23.53 -11.81
N PRO A 6 8.06 -24.59 -12.11
CA PRO A 6 6.64 -24.65 -11.77
C PRO A 6 6.34 -24.38 -10.28
N GLN A 7 7.20 -24.82 -9.36
CA GLN A 7 7.04 -24.68 -7.92
C GLN A 7 7.21 -23.22 -7.50
N ALA A 8 8.22 -22.54 -8.03
CA ALA A 8 8.38 -21.11 -7.82
C ALA A 8 7.17 -20.34 -8.37
N MET A 9 6.67 -20.65 -9.57
CA MET A 9 5.47 -19.99 -10.10
C MET A 9 4.19 -20.31 -9.31
N LEU A 10 4.08 -21.50 -8.70
CA LEU A 10 2.97 -21.81 -7.79
C LEU A 10 3.01 -20.92 -6.54
N LEU A 11 4.21 -20.66 -6.00
CA LEU A 11 4.37 -19.72 -4.89
C LEU A 11 3.91 -18.32 -5.31
N TRP A 12 4.32 -17.84 -6.48
CA TRP A 12 3.85 -16.55 -7.00
C TRP A 12 2.32 -16.51 -7.17
N ALA A 13 1.71 -17.58 -7.70
CA ALA A 13 0.27 -17.69 -7.87
C ALA A 13 -0.48 -17.66 -6.53
N THR A 14 0.00 -18.40 -5.53
CA THR A 14 -0.61 -18.46 -4.19
C THR A 14 -0.47 -17.13 -3.44
N LEU A 15 0.73 -16.53 -3.46
CA LEU A 15 0.97 -15.25 -2.79
C LEU A 15 0.19 -14.10 -3.46
N SER A 16 0.17 -14.03 -4.80
CA SER A 16 -0.60 -13.00 -5.52
C SER A 16 -2.12 -13.16 -5.31
N SER A 17 -2.63 -14.39 -5.30
CA SER A 17 -4.05 -14.65 -4.98
C SER A 17 -4.39 -14.23 -3.55
N THR A 18 -3.48 -14.49 -2.60
CA THR A 18 -3.63 -14.04 -1.21
C THR A 18 -3.63 -12.51 -1.12
N LEU A 19 -2.75 -11.84 -1.87
CA LEU A 19 -2.74 -10.38 -1.96
C LEU A 19 -4.05 -9.83 -2.52
N LEU A 20 -4.63 -10.46 -3.54
CA LEU A 20 -5.93 -10.05 -4.09
C LEU A 20 -7.06 -10.19 -3.07
N LEU A 21 -7.12 -11.31 -2.35
CA LEU A 21 -8.09 -11.51 -1.26
C LEU A 21 -7.90 -10.47 -0.16
N PHE A 22 -6.65 -10.23 0.25
CA PHE A 22 -6.31 -9.19 1.21
C PHE A 22 -6.75 -7.80 0.73
N LEU A 23 -6.48 -7.45 -0.53
CA LEU A 23 -6.87 -6.18 -1.14
C LEU A 23 -8.39 -5.98 -1.07
N ILE A 24 -9.17 -6.97 -1.52
CA ILE A 24 -10.64 -6.92 -1.51
C ILE A 24 -11.16 -6.76 -0.08
N GLN A 25 -10.66 -7.56 0.86
CA GLN A 25 -11.06 -7.51 2.26
C GLN A 25 -10.69 -6.17 2.91
N HIS A 26 -9.48 -5.67 2.64
CA HIS A 26 -8.97 -4.41 3.19
C HIS A 26 -9.77 -3.22 2.67
N LEU A 27 -10.02 -3.13 1.35
CA LEU A 27 -10.87 -2.11 0.74
C LEU A 27 -12.30 -2.12 1.29
N TYR A 28 -12.88 -3.32 1.47
CA TYR A 28 -14.23 -3.46 2.04
C TYR A 28 -14.27 -2.95 3.49
N ARG A 29 -13.27 -3.30 4.31
CA ARG A 29 -13.21 -2.87 5.72
C ARG A 29 -12.87 -1.40 5.88
N TYR A 30 -12.03 -0.85 5.00
CA TYR A 30 -11.62 0.54 5.03
C TYR A 30 -12.79 1.49 4.71
N ASP A 31 -13.49 1.25 3.60
CA ASP A 31 -14.49 2.21 3.09
C ASP A 31 -15.67 1.55 2.37
N ARG A 32 -15.91 0.25 2.52
CA ARG A 32 -16.99 -0.49 1.84
C ARG A 32 -17.06 -0.21 0.33
N PHE A 33 -15.89 -0.10 -0.31
CA PHE A 33 -15.75 0.25 -1.72
C PHE A 33 -16.31 1.65 -2.11
N GLN A 34 -16.53 2.57 -1.18
CA GLN A 34 -16.93 3.93 -1.54
C GLN A 34 -15.82 4.68 -2.30
N CYS A 35 -14.56 4.41 -2.00
CA CYS A 35 -13.40 4.89 -2.75
C CYS A 35 -13.39 4.48 -4.25
N LEU A 36 -14.18 3.48 -4.64
CA LEU A 36 -14.35 3.05 -6.04
C LEU A 36 -15.47 3.80 -6.77
N LYS A 37 -16.38 4.48 -6.05
CA LYS A 37 -17.53 5.14 -6.67
C LYS A 37 -17.04 6.38 -7.44
N TRP A 38 -17.31 6.39 -8.75
CA TRP A 38 -16.94 7.48 -9.67
C TRP A 38 -17.72 8.80 -9.47
N ARG A 39 -18.58 8.93 -8.45
CA ARG A 39 -19.49 10.08 -8.32
C ARG A 39 -18.76 11.39 -8.00
N SER A 40 -18.60 12.23 -9.04
CA SER A 40 -18.68 13.71 -9.17
C SER A 40 -18.45 14.61 -7.94
N SER A 41 -17.59 14.23 -7.01
CA SER A 41 -16.90 15.19 -6.14
C SER A 41 -15.58 15.48 -6.81
N SER A 42 -15.27 16.76 -7.09
CA SER A 42 -13.98 17.15 -7.70
C SER A 42 -12.78 16.88 -6.78
N ASP A 43 -13.06 16.55 -5.52
CA ASP A 43 -12.11 16.04 -4.53
C ASP A 43 -11.94 14.53 -4.74
N GLY A 44 -10.72 14.10 -5.13
CA GLY A 44 -10.35 12.69 -5.05
C GLY A 44 -9.40 12.17 -6.13
N GLY A 45 -8.95 12.99 -7.09
CA GLY A 45 -8.27 12.50 -8.30
C GLY A 45 -7.06 11.60 -8.02
N PHE A 46 -6.23 12.00 -7.07
CA PHE A 46 -5.01 11.28 -6.71
C PHE A 46 -5.30 9.99 -5.93
N LYS A 47 -6.24 10.04 -4.99
CA LYS A 47 -6.76 8.85 -4.29
C LYS A 47 -7.24 7.80 -5.26
N ARG A 48 -8.02 8.24 -6.24
CA ARG A 48 -8.62 7.39 -7.25
C ARG A 48 -7.53 6.77 -8.10
N LEU A 49 -6.58 7.55 -8.59
CA LEU A 49 -5.49 7.03 -9.41
C LEU A 49 -4.73 5.90 -8.71
N MET A 50 -4.39 6.09 -7.44
CA MET A 50 -3.69 5.08 -6.63
C MET A 50 -4.55 3.86 -6.31
N THR A 51 -5.84 4.07 -6.07
CA THR A 51 -6.80 2.97 -5.85
C THR A 51 -6.96 2.13 -7.12
N PHE A 52 -7.13 2.79 -8.28
CA PHE A 52 -7.31 2.14 -9.56
C PHE A 52 -6.03 1.47 -10.06
N SER A 53 -4.85 2.05 -9.83
CA SER A 53 -3.58 1.43 -10.20
C SER A 53 -3.39 0.08 -9.50
N TYR A 54 -3.71 -0.02 -8.20
CA TYR A 54 -3.62 -1.28 -7.45
C TYR A 54 -4.74 -2.26 -7.76
N ILE A 55 -5.98 -1.77 -7.91
CA ILE A 55 -7.12 -2.62 -8.30
C ILE A 55 -6.95 -3.20 -9.69
N LEU A 56 -6.22 -2.51 -10.58
CA LEU A 56 -5.87 -3.06 -11.88
C LEU A 56 -4.60 -3.93 -11.80
N SER A 57 -3.54 -3.47 -11.16
CA SER A 57 -2.25 -4.17 -11.10
C SER A 57 -2.36 -5.56 -10.45
N VAL A 58 -3.02 -5.67 -9.29
CA VAL A 58 -3.04 -6.93 -8.53
C VAL A 58 -3.75 -8.08 -9.29
N PRO A 59 -4.95 -7.91 -9.86
CA PRO A 59 -5.57 -8.93 -10.72
C PRO A 59 -4.73 -9.31 -11.94
N LEU A 60 -4.00 -8.36 -12.53
CA LEU A 60 -3.11 -8.66 -13.65
C LEU A 60 -1.94 -9.55 -13.17
N ILE A 61 -1.31 -9.24 -12.04
CA ILE A 61 -0.26 -10.09 -11.44
C ILE A 61 -0.79 -11.50 -11.14
N VAL A 62 -2.01 -11.61 -10.61
CA VAL A 62 -2.67 -12.91 -10.34
C VAL A 62 -2.87 -13.69 -11.65
N THR A 63 -3.43 -13.03 -12.67
CA THR A 63 -3.68 -13.65 -13.98
C THR A 63 -2.40 -14.17 -14.60
N TYR A 64 -1.34 -13.36 -14.60
CA TYR A 64 -0.01 -13.77 -15.04
C TYR A 64 0.51 -14.98 -14.26
N SER A 65 0.51 -14.89 -12.92
CA SER A 65 1.13 -15.90 -12.06
C SER A 65 0.41 -17.23 -12.13
N VAL A 66 -0.93 -17.23 -12.10
CA VAL A 66 -1.76 -18.44 -12.19
C VAL A 66 -1.63 -19.08 -13.57
N ALA A 67 -1.75 -18.30 -14.65
CA ALA A 67 -1.66 -18.84 -16.01
C ALA A 67 -0.27 -19.45 -16.27
N MET A 68 0.80 -18.74 -15.89
CA MET A 68 2.16 -19.26 -16.02
C MET A 68 2.40 -20.50 -15.17
N ALA A 69 1.87 -20.57 -13.95
CA ALA A 69 1.95 -21.77 -13.12
C ALA A 69 1.26 -22.96 -13.80
N VAL A 70 0.00 -22.80 -14.23
CA VAL A 70 -0.77 -23.88 -14.90
C VAL A 70 -0.04 -24.39 -16.13
N MET A 71 0.40 -23.50 -17.03
CA MET A 71 1.11 -23.88 -18.25
C MET A 71 2.42 -24.61 -17.94
N LYS A 72 3.17 -24.18 -16.93
CA LYS A 72 4.41 -24.82 -16.51
C LYS A 72 4.21 -26.21 -15.91
N TYR A 73 3.15 -26.42 -15.11
CA TYR A 73 2.83 -27.76 -14.61
C TYR A 73 2.38 -28.69 -15.73
N GLN A 74 1.63 -28.20 -16.71
CA GLN A 74 1.20 -28.99 -17.86
C GLN A 74 2.37 -29.34 -18.79
N ALA A 75 3.33 -28.43 -18.98
CA ALA A 75 4.53 -28.70 -19.75
C ALA A 75 5.50 -29.67 -19.04
N GLY A 76 5.55 -29.61 -17.71
CA GLY A 76 6.34 -30.51 -16.87
C GLY A 76 7.86 -30.31 -17.01
N TYR A 77 8.59 -31.41 -16.85
CA TYR A 77 10.04 -31.45 -16.84
C TYR A 77 10.57 -32.33 -17.96
N ILE A 78 11.69 -31.94 -18.55
CA ILE A 78 12.39 -32.74 -19.56
C ILE A 78 13.73 -33.17 -19.01
N ALA A 79 14.05 -34.46 -19.17
CA ALA A 79 15.31 -35.04 -18.76
C ALA A 79 16.26 -35.17 -19.95
N PHE A 80 17.38 -34.46 -19.91
CA PHE A 80 18.44 -34.55 -20.91
C PHE A 80 19.52 -35.55 -20.48
N PRO A 81 20.13 -36.28 -21.43
CA PRO A 81 21.34 -37.05 -21.15
C PRO A 81 22.41 -36.10 -20.61
N ASN A 82 23.06 -36.46 -19.51
CA ASN A 82 24.14 -35.64 -18.98
C ASN A 82 25.35 -35.74 -19.92
N PRO A 83 25.84 -34.63 -20.51
CA PRO A 83 26.92 -34.66 -21.49
C PRO A 83 28.25 -35.16 -20.91
N ALA A 84 28.42 -35.10 -19.59
CA ALA A 84 29.58 -35.67 -18.90
C ALA A 84 29.38 -37.15 -18.50
N SER A 85 28.20 -37.74 -18.78
CA SER A 85 27.95 -39.16 -18.54
C SER A 85 28.70 -40.00 -19.56
N THR A 86 29.60 -40.86 -19.08
CA THR A 86 30.26 -41.88 -19.92
C THR A 86 29.73 -43.27 -19.55
N PRO A 87 29.86 -44.29 -20.43
CA PRO A 87 29.47 -45.67 -20.09
C PRO A 87 30.15 -46.19 -18.82
N SER A 88 31.36 -45.71 -18.53
CA SER A 88 32.15 -46.04 -17.34
C SER A 88 31.77 -45.25 -16.09
N ARG A 89 31.05 -44.14 -16.22
CA ARG A 89 30.56 -43.29 -15.12
C ARG A 89 29.17 -42.76 -15.46
N PRO A 90 28.11 -43.55 -15.26
CA PRO A 90 26.75 -43.09 -15.50
C PRO A 90 26.44 -41.94 -14.53
N LEU A 91 26.30 -40.73 -15.06
CA LEU A 91 25.86 -39.58 -14.29
C LEU A 91 24.34 -39.45 -14.37
N PRO A 92 23.68 -38.94 -13.31
CA PRO A 92 22.25 -38.69 -13.34
C PRO A 92 21.89 -37.75 -14.50
N ARG A 93 20.75 -38.02 -15.14
CA ARG A 93 20.19 -37.16 -16.19
C ARG A 93 19.91 -35.77 -15.63
N ILE A 94 20.10 -34.76 -16.46
CA ILE A 94 19.85 -33.38 -16.09
C ILE A 94 18.36 -33.11 -16.31
N VAL A 95 17.62 -32.90 -15.24
CA VAL A 95 16.19 -32.57 -15.29
C VAL A 95 16.04 -31.07 -15.23
N VAL A 96 15.45 -30.48 -16.27
CA VAL A 96 15.16 -29.04 -16.33
C VAL A 96 13.69 -28.81 -16.65
N PRO A 97 13.10 -27.69 -16.23
CA PRO A 97 11.76 -27.30 -16.67
C PRO A 97 11.71 -27.31 -18.20
N ALA A 98 10.60 -27.83 -18.75
CA ALA A 98 10.42 -27.91 -20.19
C ALA A 98 10.63 -26.52 -20.83
N PRO A 99 11.53 -26.35 -21.82
CA PRO A 99 11.72 -25.08 -22.49
C PRO A 99 10.44 -24.70 -23.23
N THR A 100 10.14 -23.40 -23.32
CA THR A 100 8.91 -22.89 -23.94
C THR A 100 8.68 -23.40 -25.36
N SER A 101 9.75 -23.64 -26.13
CA SER A 101 9.68 -24.21 -27.49
C SER A 101 9.12 -25.64 -27.55
N SER A 102 9.15 -26.37 -26.43
CA SER A 102 8.60 -27.73 -26.33
C SER A 102 7.15 -27.77 -25.82
N TRP A 103 6.58 -26.61 -25.47
CA TRP A 103 5.21 -26.54 -24.96
C TRP A 103 4.19 -26.70 -26.10
N PRO A 104 2.94 -27.07 -25.81
CA PRO A 104 1.87 -27.04 -26.82
C PRO A 104 1.77 -25.65 -27.48
N GLU A 105 1.49 -25.61 -28.79
CA GLU A 105 1.44 -24.36 -29.56
C GLU A 105 0.48 -23.33 -28.96
N ALA A 106 -0.65 -23.78 -28.40
CA ALA A 106 -1.59 -22.92 -27.68
C ALA A 106 -0.94 -22.19 -26.49
N HIS A 107 -0.10 -22.89 -25.71
CA HIS A 107 0.60 -22.27 -24.58
C HIS A 107 1.70 -21.33 -25.05
N GLN A 108 2.44 -21.70 -26.10
CA GLN A 108 3.49 -20.82 -26.66
C GLN A 108 2.93 -19.45 -27.07
N LYS A 109 1.76 -19.44 -27.73
CA LYS A 109 1.07 -18.21 -28.15
C LYS A 109 0.58 -17.36 -26.97
N LEU A 110 0.29 -17.96 -25.81
CA LEU A 110 -0.18 -17.27 -24.61
C LEU A 110 0.94 -16.65 -23.76
N VAL A 111 2.17 -17.17 -23.86
CA VAL A 111 3.31 -16.69 -23.04
C VAL A 111 3.57 -15.19 -23.25
N PHE A 112 3.61 -14.74 -24.51
CA PHE A 112 3.91 -13.34 -24.81
C PHE A 112 2.83 -12.35 -24.28
N PRO A 113 1.52 -12.55 -24.55
CA PRO A 113 0.47 -11.72 -23.95
C PRO A 113 0.53 -11.66 -22.42
N LEU A 114 0.87 -12.77 -21.77
CA LEU A 114 1.02 -12.81 -20.31
C LEU A 114 2.19 -11.94 -19.83
N TYR A 115 3.32 -11.92 -20.53
CA TYR A 115 4.42 -11.02 -20.20
C TYR A 115 4.07 -9.54 -20.43
N VAL A 116 3.31 -9.21 -21.48
CA VAL A 116 2.80 -7.84 -21.69
C VAL A 116 1.87 -7.44 -20.54
N LEU A 117 0.99 -8.35 -20.13
CA LEU A 117 0.07 -8.14 -19.02
C LEU A 117 0.82 -7.92 -17.69
N PHE A 118 1.86 -8.70 -17.44
CA PHE A 118 2.75 -8.53 -16.29
C PHE A 118 3.52 -7.20 -16.35
N ALA A 119 4.04 -6.81 -17.52
CA ALA A 119 4.72 -5.54 -17.72
C ALA A 119 3.81 -4.34 -17.42
N VAL A 120 2.54 -4.37 -17.86
CA VAL A 120 1.55 -3.35 -17.52
C VAL A 120 1.29 -3.31 -16.01
N ALA A 121 1.12 -4.48 -15.38
CA ALA A 121 0.87 -4.56 -13.95
C ALA A 121 2.02 -3.96 -13.12
N TRP A 122 3.26 -4.31 -13.48
CA TRP A 122 4.46 -3.79 -12.82
C TRP A 122 4.66 -2.30 -13.10
N ALA A 123 4.34 -1.81 -14.31
CA ALA A 123 4.38 -0.38 -14.60
C ALA A 123 3.45 0.43 -13.68
N LEU A 124 2.23 -0.06 -13.43
CA LEU A 124 1.28 0.56 -12.50
C LEU A 124 1.80 0.56 -11.05
N GLU A 125 2.52 -0.49 -10.65
CA GLU A 125 3.19 -0.55 -9.34
C GLU A 125 4.31 0.51 -9.24
N ILE A 126 5.13 0.65 -10.29
CA ILE A 126 6.17 1.68 -10.39
C ILE A 126 5.57 3.08 -10.29
N VAL A 127 4.50 3.36 -11.03
CA VAL A 127 3.76 4.65 -10.97
C VAL A 127 3.33 4.96 -9.55
N SER A 128 2.78 3.97 -8.86
CA SER A 128 2.27 4.14 -7.50
C SER A 128 3.38 4.42 -6.49
N HIS A 129 4.54 3.77 -6.63
CA HIS A 129 5.68 4.05 -5.75
C HIS A 129 6.38 5.38 -6.08
N LEU A 130 6.40 5.76 -7.36
CA LEU A 130 6.94 7.04 -7.78
C LEU A 130 6.09 8.20 -7.27
N GLU A 131 4.77 8.04 -7.32
CA GLU A 131 3.81 8.97 -6.72
C GLU A 131 4.18 9.27 -5.28
N GLU A 132 4.25 8.22 -4.46
CA GLU A 132 4.51 8.38 -3.04
C GLU A 132 5.88 9.00 -2.77
N LEU A 133 6.92 8.60 -3.51
CA LEU A 133 8.24 9.21 -3.43
C LEU A 133 8.18 10.72 -3.70
N CYS A 134 7.53 11.14 -4.79
CA CYS A 134 7.43 12.54 -5.16
C CYS A 134 6.59 13.33 -4.14
N PHE A 135 5.51 12.74 -3.63
CA PHE A 135 4.70 13.33 -2.58
C PHE A 135 5.54 13.65 -1.34
N TRP A 136 6.32 12.68 -0.84
CA TRP A 136 7.12 12.92 0.35
C TRP A 136 8.28 13.88 0.14
N LEU A 137 8.92 13.83 -1.02
CA LEU A 137 9.96 14.78 -1.36
C LEU A 137 9.41 16.21 -1.37
N PHE A 138 8.19 16.41 -1.87
CA PHE A 138 7.52 17.71 -1.83
C PHE A 138 7.20 18.12 -0.40
N MET A 139 6.56 17.26 0.39
CA MET A 139 6.19 17.57 1.79
C MET A 139 7.41 17.96 2.63
N ILE A 140 8.53 17.25 2.47
CA ILE A 140 9.78 17.55 3.18
C ILE A 140 10.35 18.90 2.73
N LYS A 141 10.36 19.19 1.41
CA LYS A 141 10.88 20.45 0.88
C LYS A 141 10.03 21.65 1.27
N GLU A 142 8.72 21.51 1.16
CA GLU A 142 7.79 22.56 1.55
C GLU A 142 7.99 22.95 3.02
N GLN A 143 8.13 21.97 3.91
CA GLN A 143 8.42 22.22 5.32
C GLN A 143 9.83 22.78 5.58
N GLU A 144 10.81 22.55 4.70
CA GLU A 144 12.11 23.22 4.76
C GLU A 144 12.00 24.70 4.31
N ASP A 145 11.19 25.00 3.29
CA ASP A 145 11.06 26.33 2.66
C ASP A 145 10.04 27.26 3.36
N THR A 146 9.01 26.71 4.02
CA THR A 146 7.92 27.49 4.68
C THR A 146 8.41 28.35 5.85
N GLY A 147 9.68 28.21 6.28
CA GLY A 147 10.35 29.20 7.11
C GLY A 147 10.31 30.63 6.54
N HIS A 148 9.94 30.81 5.27
CA HIS A 148 9.80 32.12 4.59
C HIS A 148 8.36 32.46 4.15
N GLY A 149 7.33 31.73 4.63
CA GLY A 149 5.94 32.20 4.63
C GLY A 149 5.12 32.03 3.34
N GLY A 150 5.57 31.21 2.38
CA GLY A 150 4.79 30.92 1.16
C GLY A 150 4.39 29.44 1.05
N ILE A 151 3.09 29.17 0.87
CA ILE A 151 2.55 27.85 0.49
C ILE A 151 2.83 27.63 -1.00
N ARG A 152 3.42 26.49 -1.38
CA ARG A 152 3.76 26.22 -2.78
C ARG A 152 2.75 25.26 -3.38
N PRO A 153 2.04 25.62 -4.47
CA PRO A 153 1.05 24.73 -5.07
C PRO A 153 1.72 23.47 -5.64
N TRP A 154 1.24 22.29 -5.25
CA TRP A 154 1.75 20.98 -5.68
C TRP A 154 1.80 20.82 -7.21
N PHE A 155 0.78 21.26 -7.94
CA PHE A 155 0.73 21.11 -9.41
C PHE A 155 1.80 21.91 -10.17
N LYS A 156 2.38 22.94 -9.53
CA LYS A 156 3.51 23.70 -10.09
C LYS A 156 4.87 23.21 -9.58
N SER A 157 4.87 22.20 -8.70
CA SER A 157 6.08 21.64 -8.11
C SER A 157 6.91 20.87 -9.14
N PHE A 158 8.21 20.75 -8.88
CA PHE A 158 9.08 19.94 -9.73
C PHE A 158 8.78 18.45 -9.53
N GLU A 159 8.37 18.08 -8.32
CA GLU A 159 8.01 16.76 -7.87
C GLU A 159 6.80 16.22 -8.65
N TYR A 160 5.79 17.07 -8.87
CA TYR A 160 4.65 16.73 -9.73
C TYR A 160 5.08 16.50 -11.19
N LYS A 161 5.94 17.36 -11.75
CA LYS A 161 6.45 17.18 -13.13
C LYS A 161 7.28 15.90 -13.26
N LEU A 162 8.12 15.61 -12.27
CA LEU A 162 8.92 14.40 -12.19
C LEU A 162 8.02 13.16 -12.12
N TRP A 163 6.97 13.22 -11.30
CA TRP A 163 5.98 12.15 -11.20
C TRP A 163 5.25 11.91 -12.52
N CYS A 164 4.72 12.95 -13.17
CA CYS A 164 4.04 12.82 -14.47
C CYS A 164 4.98 12.24 -15.54
N CYS A 165 6.19 12.77 -15.66
CA CYS A 165 7.18 12.31 -16.63
C CYS A 165 7.60 10.86 -16.36
N GLY A 166 7.97 10.54 -15.12
CA GLY A 166 8.37 9.19 -14.74
C GLY A 166 7.24 8.18 -14.86
N SER A 167 5.99 8.58 -14.61
CA SER A 167 4.81 7.72 -14.78
C SER A 167 4.56 7.42 -16.26
N LEU A 168 4.65 8.44 -17.13
CA LEU A 168 4.54 8.26 -18.58
C LEU A 168 5.64 7.34 -19.10
N ILE A 169 6.89 7.57 -18.65
CA ILE A 169 8.02 6.70 -18.99
C ILE A 169 7.75 5.27 -18.53
N ALA A 170 7.32 5.04 -17.28
CA ALA A 170 7.08 3.69 -16.78
C ALA A 170 5.98 2.94 -17.55
N VAL A 171 4.85 3.59 -17.80
CA VAL A 171 3.70 2.99 -18.50
C VAL A 171 3.98 2.72 -19.98
N VAL A 172 4.82 3.53 -20.62
CA VAL A 172 5.19 3.33 -22.04
C VAL A 172 6.38 2.38 -22.17
N LEU A 173 7.47 2.63 -21.43
CA LEU A 173 8.75 1.95 -21.60
C LEU A 173 8.65 0.47 -21.27
N LEU A 174 7.99 0.10 -20.17
CA LEU A 174 8.01 -1.30 -19.70
C LEU A 174 7.24 -2.25 -20.65
N PRO A 175 6.03 -1.91 -21.11
CA PRO A 175 5.38 -2.65 -22.19
C PRO A 175 6.14 -2.57 -23.51
N LEU A 176 6.69 -1.41 -23.88
CA LEU A 176 7.42 -1.26 -25.15
C LEU A 176 8.67 -2.16 -25.21
N VAL A 177 9.47 -2.21 -24.15
CA VAL A 177 10.63 -3.13 -24.05
C VAL A 177 10.17 -4.58 -24.21
N THR A 178 9.02 -4.94 -23.65
CA THR A 178 8.43 -6.27 -23.78
C THR A 178 7.98 -6.56 -25.23
N LEU A 179 7.42 -5.57 -25.93
CA LEU A 179 7.00 -5.68 -27.32
C LEU A 179 8.17 -5.77 -28.32
N GLU A 180 9.24 -5.02 -28.09
CA GLU A 180 10.43 -5.02 -28.95
C GLU A 180 11.20 -6.34 -28.85
N THR A 181 11.21 -6.95 -27.66
CA THR A 181 11.95 -8.20 -27.40
C THR A 181 11.17 -9.45 -27.81
N ARG A 182 9.99 -9.30 -28.43
CA ARG A 182 9.04 -10.39 -28.78
C ARG A 182 9.62 -11.51 -29.65
N HIS A 183 10.71 -11.26 -30.37
CA HIS A 183 11.33 -12.21 -31.27
C HIS A 183 11.89 -13.45 -30.55
N ASP A 184 12.24 -13.30 -29.26
CA ASP A 184 12.73 -14.40 -28.44
C ASP A 184 12.09 -14.33 -27.04
N LEU A 185 11.24 -15.31 -26.72
CA LEU A 185 10.51 -15.37 -25.45
C LEU A 185 11.43 -15.35 -24.22
N GLN A 186 12.66 -15.85 -24.34
CA GLN A 186 13.63 -15.81 -23.24
C GLN A 186 14.20 -14.40 -23.03
N GLN A 187 14.39 -13.66 -24.12
CA GLN A 187 14.81 -12.27 -24.07
C GLN A 187 13.69 -11.39 -23.52
N VAL A 188 12.42 -11.67 -23.86
CA VAL A 188 11.26 -10.97 -23.28
C VAL A 188 11.30 -11.03 -21.75
N GLU A 189 11.37 -12.24 -21.17
CA GLU A 189 11.42 -12.42 -19.71
C GLU A 189 12.58 -11.62 -19.08
N SER A 190 13.78 -11.76 -19.64
CA SER A 190 14.99 -11.13 -19.11
C SER A 190 14.96 -9.60 -19.20
N TRP A 191 14.53 -9.04 -20.35
CA TRP A 191 14.44 -7.60 -20.55
C TRP A 191 13.31 -6.96 -19.75
N THR A 192 12.15 -7.61 -19.64
CA THR A 192 11.05 -7.13 -18.80
C THR A 192 11.48 -7.09 -17.33
N PHE A 193 12.12 -8.16 -16.83
CA PHE A 193 12.65 -8.19 -15.47
C PHE A 193 13.76 -7.15 -15.25
N PHE A 194 14.64 -6.95 -16.23
CA PHE A 194 15.70 -5.95 -16.15
C PHE A 194 15.13 -4.54 -16.04
N ALA A 195 14.30 -4.14 -17.00
CA ALA A 195 13.73 -2.79 -17.05
C ALA A 195 12.86 -2.50 -15.81
N GLY A 196 11.99 -3.43 -15.43
CA GLY A 196 11.14 -3.29 -14.24
C GLY A 196 11.95 -3.20 -12.95
N SER A 197 12.99 -4.03 -12.82
CA SER A 197 13.86 -4.04 -11.64
C SER A 197 14.71 -2.78 -11.55
N VAL A 198 15.31 -2.32 -12.65
CA VAL A 198 16.10 -1.07 -12.65
C VAL A 198 15.23 0.13 -12.25
N GLY A 199 14.05 0.27 -12.85
CA GLY A 199 13.12 1.34 -12.50
C GLY A 199 12.70 1.29 -11.03
N SER A 200 12.34 0.11 -10.55
CA SER A 200 11.97 -0.11 -9.14
C SER A 200 13.13 0.15 -8.18
N LEU A 201 14.36 -0.23 -8.56
CA LEU A 201 15.57 -0.03 -7.76
C LEU A 201 15.91 1.44 -7.62
N ILE A 202 15.84 2.20 -8.72
CA ILE A 202 16.09 3.65 -8.71
C ILE A 202 15.13 4.35 -7.75
N ILE A 203 13.83 4.06 -7.83
CA ILE A 203 12.83 4.63 -6.91
C ILE A 203 13.14 4.22 -5.47
N THR A 204 13.50 2.95 -5.24
CA THR A 204 13.84 2.44 -3.90
C THR A 204 15.05 3.15 -3.30
N ILE A 205 16.13 3.30 -4.07
CA ILE A 205 17.34 4.02 -3.67
C ILE A 205 17.00 5.48 -3.33
N TRP A 206 16.18 6.12 -4.16
CA TRP A 206 15.80 7.51 -3.94
C TRP A 206 14.92 7.68 -2.69
N PHE A 207 14.07 6.70 -2.39
CA PHE A 207 13.21 6.69 -1.21
C PHE A 207 14.00 6.62 0.11
N PHE A 208 15.22 6.07 0.13
CA PHE A 208 16.08 6.14 1.32
C PHE A 208 16.33 7.59 1.75
N LYS A 209 16.46 8.53 0.80
CA LYS A 209 16.60 9.96 1.11
C LYS A 209 15.42 10.48 1.93
N VAL A 210 14.20 10.09 1.58
CA VAL A 210 12.98 10.43 2.32
C VAL A 210 13.06 9.85 3.73
N LEU A 211 13.40 8.56 3.87
CA LEU A 211 13.50 7.88 5.17
C LEU A 211 14.53 8.52 6.11
N TRP A 212 15.66 9.01 5.60
CA TRP A 212 16.68 9.68 6.41
C TRP A 212 16.25 11.06 6.90
N LYS A 213 15.48 11.80 6.08
CA LYS A 213 14.99 13.14 6.42
C LYS A 213 13.72 13.12 7.28
N PHE A 214 12.96 12.03 7.22
CA PHE A 214 11.68 11.87 7.92
C PHE A 214 11.71 12.10 9.44
N PRO A 215 12.71 11.60 10.22
CA PRO A 215 12.77 11.87 11.66
C PRO A 215 12.88 13.36 12.01
N SER A 216 13.65 14.11 11.22
CA SER A 216 13.82 15.55 11.42
C SER A 216 12.54 16.31 11.07
N PHE A 217 11.85 15.87 10.02
CA PHE A 217 10.52 16.36 9.66
C PHE A 217 9.49 16.13 10.77
N LEU A 218 9.45 14.92 11.35
CA LEU A 218 8.59 14.60 12.49
C LEU A 218 8.84 15.49 13.71
N LYS A 219 10.11 15.74 14.05
CA LYS A 219 10.47 16.63 15.17
C LYS A 219 9.93 18.04 14.96
N ARG A 220 10.06 18.59 13.75
CA ARG A 220 9.54 19.92 13.41
C ARG A 220 8.02 20.00 13.53
N ILE A 221 7.31 18.99 13.02
CA ILE A 221 5.85 18.90 13.14
C ILE A 221 5.41 18.83 14.60
N GLN A 222 6.18 18.11 15.43
CA GLN A 222 5.95 18.06 16.87
C GLN A 222 6.19 19.42 17.54
N ASP A 223 7.25 20.13 17.16
CA ASP A 223 7.59 21.47 17.66
C ASP A 223 6.53 22.52 17.26
N GLU A 224 5.90 22.34 16.10
CA GLU A 224 4.78 23.18 15.61
C GLU A 224 3.43 22.85 16.27
N ASN A 225 3.40 21.99 17.30
CA ASN A 225 2.20 21.59 18.05
C ASN A 225 1.11 20.95 17.17
N ALA A 226 1.51 20.11 16.22
CA ALA A 226 0.57 19.30 15.45
C ALA A 226 -0.32 18.41 16.34
N GLU A 227 -1.47 18.03 15.81
CA GLU A 227 -2.38 17.13 16.51
C GLU A 227 -1.68 15.77 16.81
N PRO A 228 -1.74 15.26 18.05
CA PRO A 228 -1.08 14.01 18.43
C PRO A 228 -1.48 12.82 17.55
N GLU A 229 -2.73 12.79 17.06
CA GLU A 229 -3.22 11.75 16.16
C GLU A 229 -2.47 11.76 14.82
N VAL A 230 -2.16 12.94 14.28
CA VAL A 230 -1.36 13.09 13.05
C VAL A 230 0.06 12.58 13.28
N ILE A 231 0.67 12.93 14.42
CA ILE A 231 2.03 12.49 14.78
C ILE A 231 2.09 10.95 14.88
N VAL A 232 1.13 10.33 15.57
CA VAL A 232 1.06 8.87 15.72
C VAL A 232 0.94 8.18 14.35
N ARG A 233 0.12 8.72 13.45
CA ARG A 233 -0.02 8.20 12.08
C ARG A 233 1.27 8.34 11.28
N LEU A 234 1.96 9.47 11.39
CA LEU A 234 3.22 9.71 10.68
C LEU A 234 4.36 8.81 11.21
N VAL A 235 4.40 8.54 12.52
CA VAL A 235 5.36 7.59 13.11
C VAL A 235 5.07 6.17 12.60
N ALA A 236 3.81 5.73 12.64
CA ALA A 236 3.41 4.43 12.10
C ALA A 236 3.74 4.31 10.60
N PHE A 237 3.52 5.39 9.84
CA PHE A 237 3.91 5.48 8.43
C PHE A 237 5.43 5.29 8.27
N GLN A 238 6.26 5.96 9.09
CA GLN A 238 7.70 5.81 9.02
C GLN A 238 8.15 4.36 9.26
N ASP A 239 7.58 3.71 10.27
CA ASP A 239 7.95 2.34 10.61
C ASP A 239 7.54 1.35 9.51
N LEU A 240 6.33 1.50 8.95
CA LEU A 240 5.89 0.71 7.80
C LEU A 240 6.83 0.90 6.60
N ASN A 241 7.25 2.13 6.33
CA ASN A 241 8.13 2.42 5.21
C ASN A 241 9.54 1.85 5.36
N ARG A 242 10.08 1.85 6.58
CA ARG A 242 11.36 1.20 6.89
C ARG A 242 11.29 -0.29 6.64
N ILE A 243 10.21 -0.96 7.03
CA ILE A 243 10.03 -2.39 6.78
C ILE A 243 9.84 -2.64 5.28
N ARG A 244 9.03 -1.82 4.61
CA ARG A 244 8.74 -1.93 3.18
C ARG A 244 9.99 -1.90 2.33
N ILE A 245 10.94 -1.00 2.62
CA ILE A 245 12.13 -0.86 1.78
C ILE A 245 13.01 -2.12 1.79
N VAL A 246 13.04 -2.85 2.91
CA VAL A 246 13.74 -4.14 3.01
C VAL A 246 13.11 -5.16 2.08
N PHE A 247 11.78 -5.31 2.14
CA PHE A 247 11.06 -6.24 1.26
C PHE A 247 11.13 -5.82 -0.22
N ARG A 248 11.19 -4.52 -0.51
CA ARG A 248 11.37 -4.02 -1.87
C ARG A 248 12.75 -4.34 -2.42
N LEU A 249 13.80 -4.31 -1.59
CA LEU A 249 15.12 -4.82 -1.96
C LEU A 249 15.11 -6.34 -2.15
N MET A 250 14.41 -7.09 -1.29
CA MET A 250 14.20 -8.54 -1.47
C MET A 250 13.41 -8.88 -2.74
N PHE A 251 12.58 -7.98 -3.23
CA PHE A 251 11.89 -8.11 -4.52
C PHE A 251 12.82 -7.83 -5.69
N VAL A 252 13.39 -6.62 -5.71
CA VAL A 252 14.02 -6.06 -6.91
C VAL A 252 15.43 -6.61 -7.14
N VAL A 253 16.21 -6.83 -6.08
CA VAL A 253 17.60 -7.29 -6.23
C VAL A 253 17.67 -8.70 -6.81
N PRO A 254 16.89 -9.70 -6.33
CA PRO A 254 16.91 -11.02 -6.93
C PRO A 254 16.43 -11.04 -8.39
N LEU A 255 15.38 -10.29 -8.73
CA LEU A 255 14.93 -10.20 -10.13
C LEU A 255 15.94 -9.50 -11.03
N LEU A 256 16.63 -8.47 -10.54
CA LEU A 256 17.71 -7.83 -11.29
C LEU A 256 18.87 -8.79 -11.53
N ILE A 257 19.24 -9.59 -10.52
CA ILE A 257 20.29 -10.61 -10.66
C ILE A 257 19.90 -11.64 -11.72
N LEU A 258 18.66 -12.15 -11.68
CA LEU A 258 18.14 -13.10 -12.67
C LEU A 258 18.11 -12.49 -14.08
N ALA A 259 17.66 -11.23 -14.19
CA ALA A 259 17.62 -10.52 -15.46
C ALA A 259 19.01 -10.31 -16.05
N CYS A 260 19.97 -9.85 -15.25
CA CYS A 260 21.37 -9.67 -15.67
C CYS A 260 22.04 -11.00 -16.08
N ASP A 261 21.73 -12.12 -15.42
CA ASP A 261 22.22 -13.43 -15.84
C ASP A 261 21.53 -13.89 -17.13
N GLY A 262 20.23 -13.61 -17.31
CA GLY A 262 19.46 -13.93 -18.51
C GLY A 262 19.85 -13.15 -19.76
N LEU A 263 20.33 -11.90 -19.62
CA LEU A 263 20.76 -11.04 -20.73
C LEU A 263 22.16 -11.37 -21.30
N LYS A 264 22.96 -12.21 -20.64
CA LYS A 264 24.31 -12.53 -21.11
C LYS A 264 24.27 -13.46 -22.33
N SER A 265 24.51 -12.95 -23.54
CA SER A 265 24.47 -13.79 -24.76
C SER A 265 25.64 -14.76 -24.90
N ASN A 266 26.84 -14.42 -24.41
CA ASN A 266 28.10 -15.13 -24.74
C ASN A 266 28.95 -15.54 -23.52
N GLY A 267 28.36 -15.55 -22.32
CA GLY A 267 29.08 -15.82 -21.07
C GLY A 267 28.58 -17.06 -20.33
N PRO A 268 29.34 -17.59 -19.36
CA PRO A 268 28.84 -18.65 -18.49
C PRO A 268 27.73 -18.08 -17.60
N HIS A 269 26.48 -18.41 -17.90
CA HIS A 269 25.34 -18.19 -17.00
C HIS A 269 25.64 -18.92 -15.69
N THR A 270 26.02 -18.20 -14.65
CA THR A 270 26.54 -18.83 -13.41
C THR A 270 25.38 -19.24 -12.51
N ILE A 271 24.30 -18.45 -12.56
CA ILE A 271 23.12 -18.64 -11.72
C ILE A 271 22.12 -19.56 -12.42
N SER A 272 21.85 -19.33 -13.70
CA SER A 272 20.89 -20.13 -14.48
C SER A 272 21.31 -21.60 -14.66
N LYS A 273 22.57 -21.96 -14.36
CA LYS A 273 23.04 -23.36 -14.31
C LYS A 273 22.51 -24.13 -13.10
N THR A 274 22.19 -23.44 -12.01
CA THR A 274 21.73 -24.06 -10.77
C THR A 274 20.24 -23.78 -10.62
N ALA A 275 19.39 -24.73 -11.02
CA ALA A 275 17.93 -24.59 -10.94
C ALA A 275 17.46 -24.12 -9.54
N GLY A 276 18.08 -24.64 -8.47
CA GLY A 276 17.78 -24.22 -7.11
C GLY A 276 18.12 -22.75 -6.82
N ALA A 277 19.19 -22.20 -7.39
CA ALA A 277 19.56 -20.80 -7.18
C ALA A 277 18.55 -19.87 -7.86
N VAL A 278 18.11 -20.22 -9.06
CA VAL A 278 17.07 -19.47 -9.78
C VAL A 278 15.77 -19.47 -8.97
N ASP A 279 15.33 -20.64 -8.52
CA ASP A 279 14.10 -20.78 -7.76
C ASP A 279 14.15 -20.02 -6.44
N ILE A 280 15.27 -20.08 -5.71
CA ILE A 280 15.42 -19.32 -4.46
C ILE A 280 15.31 -17.82 -4.75
N LEU A 281 16.01 -17.30 -5.77
CA LEU A 281 15.93 -15.89 -6.12
C LEU A 281 14.51 -15.48 -6.55
N ALA A 282 13.85 -16.30 -7.36
CA ALA A 282 12.48 -16.05 -7.81
C ALA A 282 11.48 -16.12 -6.65
N MET A 283 11.62 -17.07 -5.74
CA MET A 283 10.74 -17.22 -4.56
C MET A 283 10.94 -16.05 -3.58
N VAL A 284 12.18 -15.66 -3.30
CA VAL A 284 12.51 -14.49 -2.45
C VAL A 284 11.95 -13.22 -3.08
N ALA A 285 12.07 -13.06 -4.40
CA ALA A 285 11.48 -11.94 -5.12
C ALA A 285 9.96 -11.88 -4.96
N GLY A 286 9.27 -13.02 -5.11
CA GLY A 286 7.82 -13.10 -4.96
C GLY A 286 7.35 -12.76 -3.55
N ILE A 287 8.04 -13.26 -2.52
CA ILE A 287 7.76 -12.91 -1.11
C ILE A 287 7.99 -11.41 -0.89
N GLY A 288 9.11 -10.87 -1.36
CA GLY A 288 9.43 -9.45 -1.26
C GLY A 288 8.37 -8.57 -1.92
N CYS A 289 7.95 -8.92 -3.14
CA CYS A 289 6.94 -8.20 -3.91
C CYS A 289 5.62 -8.14 -3.14
N ILE A 290 5.13 -9.30 -2.70
CA ILE A 290 3.80 -9.41 -2.08
C ILE A 290 3.76 -8.75 -0.71
N VAL A 291 4.78 -8.95 0.14
CA VAL A 291 4.84 -8.27 1.45
C VAL A 291 5.00 -6.76 1.28
N SER A 292 5.83 -6.31 0.33
CA SER A 292 5.96 -4.89 0.00
C SER A 292 4.63 -4.28 -0.46
N SER A 293 3.87 -5.00 -1.29
CA SER A 293 2.56 -4.56 -1.78
C SER A 293 1.51 -4.52 -0.66
N VAL A 294 1.49 -5.49 0.26
CA VAL A 294 0.63 -5.45 1.47
C VAL A 294 0.93 -4.20 2.31
N ILE A 295 2.21 -3.93 2.60
CA ILE A 295 2.59 -2.74 3.38
C ILE A 295 2.19 -1.46 2.65
N THR A 296 2.30 -1.44 1.32
CA THR A 296 1.91 -0.29 0.51
C THR A 296 0.40 -0.03 0.57
N LEU A 297 -0.43 -1.07 0.59
CA LEU A 297 -1.87 -0.92 0.82
C LEU A 297 -2.19 -0.40 2.22
N LEU A 298 -1.44 -0.83 3.24
CA LEU A 298 -1.58 -0.31 4.61
C LEU A 298 -1.19 1.17 4.71
N ILE A 299 -0.20 1.59 3.91
CA ILE A 299 0.24 2.99 3.82
C ILE A 299 -0.81 3.87 3.12
N PHE A 300 -1.36 3.43 1.99
CA PHE A 300 -2.33 4.23 1.22
C PHE A 300 -3.72 4.26 1.84
N PHE A 301 -4.11 3.17 2.50
CA PHE A 301 -5.39 3.03 3.18
C PHE A 301 -5.16 2.71 4.66
N PRO A 302 -4.65 3.66 5.46
CA PRO A 302 -4.39 3.42 6.86
C PRO A 302 -5.72 3.24 7.59
N ARG A 303 -5.89 2.07 8.22
CA ARG A 303 -7.07 1.77 9.02
C ARG A 303 -6.92 2.39 10.41
N SER A 304 -7.90 3.21 10.81
CA SER A 304 -8.00 3.69 12.18
C SER A 304 -8.77 2.69 13.05
N ILE A 305 -8.06 1.76 13.69
CA ILE A 305 -8.66 0.74 14.58
C ILE A 305 -9.51 1.41 15.68
N ALA A 306 -9.06 2.55 16.21
CA ALA A 306 -9.80 3.30 17.22
C ALA A 306 -11.21 3.71 16.75
N ARG A 307 -11.32 4.21 15.51
CA ARG A 307 -12.61 4.59 14.91
C ARG A 307 -13.49 3.38 14.64
N GLU A 308 -12.90 2.27 14.21
CA GLU A 308 -13.63 1.02 13.96
C GLU A 308 -14.20 0.39 15.23
N GLN A 309 -13.51 0.55 16.35
CA GLN A 309 -13.96 0.08 17.67
C GLN A 309 -14.93 1.06 18.36
N GLY A 310 -15.34 2.13 17.68
CA GLY A 310 -16.28 3.10 18.24
C GLY A 310 -15.69 4.00 19.32
N TYR A 311 -14.35 4.03 19.48
CA TYR A 311 -13.71 5.04 20.30
C TYR A 311 -13.85 6.38 19.58
N ALA A 312 -14.91 7.11 19.90
CA ALA A 312 -14.99 8.51 19.58
C ALA A 312 -13.88 9.20 20.37
N THR A 313 -12.88 9.75 19.67
CA THR A 313 -11.93 10.67 20.28
C THR A 313 -12.79 11.70 20.99
N ARG A 314 -12.72 11.73 22.33
CA ARG A 314 -13.45 12.69 23.14
C ARG A 314 -12.87 14.04 22.73
N ALA A 315 -13.47 14.66 21.71
CA ALA A 315 -13.10 15.97 21.22
C ALA A 315 -13.02 16.79 22.49
N ARG A 316 -11.81 17.23 22.83
CA ARG A 316 -11.57 17.96 24.07
C ARG A 316 -12.35 19.25 23.87
N THR A 317 -13.63 19.22 24.26
CA THR A 317 -14.52 20.34 24.23
C THR A 317 -13.82 21.27 25.17
N ARG A 318 -13.09 22.22 24.58
CA ARG A 318 -12.41 23.27 25.31
C ARG A 318 -13.55 24.16 25.76
N SER A 319 -14.29 23.68 26.75
CA SER A 319 -14.95 24.51 27.73
C SER A 319 -13.81 25.29 28.39
N GLN A 320 -13.35 26.32 27.69
CA GLN A 320 -13.10 27.58 28.33
C GLN A 320 -14.39 27.89 29.05
N SER A 321 -14.48 27.38 30.28
CA SER A 321 -15.30 27.97 31.29
C SER A 321 -15.01 29.45 31.20
N ALA A 322 -15.99 30.17 30.66
CA ALA A 322 -16.22 31.53 31.00
C ALA A 322 -16.19 31.59 32.54
N MET A 323 -15.01 31.85 33.11
CA MET A 323 -14.94 32.68 34.31
C MET A 323 -15.41 34.06 33.86
N GLN A 324 -16.72 34.18 33.67
CA GLN A 324 -17.42 35.42 33.89
C GLN A 324 -17.14 35.81 35.34
N SER A 325 -16.10 36.60 35.57
CA SER A 325 -16.00 37.43 36.76
C SER A 325 -17.08 38.52 36.62
N LYS A 326 -18.30 38.21 37.04
CA LYS A 326 -19.33 39.23 37.31
C LYS A 326 -19.09 39.80 38.71
N SER A 327 -19.18 41.14 38.80
CA SER A 327 -19.21 42.03 39.98
C SER A 327 -17.83 42.35 40.62
N ALA A 328 -17.46 43.60 40.93
CA ALA A 328 -18.25 44.79 41.26
C ALA A 328 -17.51 46.12 40.94
N PRO A 329 -18.22 47.25 40.77
CA PRO A 329 -17.60 48.58 40.71
C PRO A 329 -17.33 49.09 42.14
N LYS A 330 -16.11 49.55 42.43
CA LYS A 330 -15.83 50.34 43.64
C LYS A 330 -15.23 51.68 43.26
N SER A 331 -15.88 52.69 43.82
CA SER A 331 -15.70 54.12 43.72
C SER A 331 -14.34 54.62 44.18
N LEU A 332 -13.93 55.71 43.53
CA LEU A 332 -12.95 56.70 43.94
C LEU A 332 -13.07 57.10 45.41
N VAL A 333 -11.99 56.94 46.19
CA VAL A 333 -11.63 57.84 47.30
C VAL A 333 -10.12 57.96 47.36
N SER A 334 -9.63 59.19 47.21
CA SER A 334 -8.25 59.61 47.35
C SER A 334 -7.88 59.86 48.82
N ARG A 335 -6.71 59.39 49.27
CA ARG A 335 -5.83 60.15 50.19
C ARG A 335 -4.40 59.57 50.25
N PRO A 336 -3.35 60.40 50.48
CA PRO A 336 -1.96 60.00 50.36
C PRO A 336 -1.23 59.86 51.73
N ARG A 337 -0.21 59.00 51.79
CA ARG A 337 1.17 59.28 52.26
C ARG A 337 1.97 57.98 52.48
N LEU A 338 3.17 57.94 51.87
CA LEU A 338 4.51 57.54 52.39
C LEU A 338 4.55 56.36 53.42
N THR A 339 5.38 55.31 53.34
CA THR A 339 6.85 55.27 53.16
C THR A 339 7.34 53.80 53.27
N ILE A 340 8.42 53.48 52.54
CA ILE A 340 9.58 52.59 52.90
C ILE A 340 9.44 51.05 53.06
N GLN A 341 10.28 50.36 52.25
CA GLN A 341 10.95 49.04 52.40
C GLN A 341 10.06 47.78 52.60
N SER A 342 10.35 46.61 52.04
CA SER A 342 11.63 45.98 51.71
C SER A 342 11.46 44.87 50.66
N ARG A 343 12.58 44.51 50.04
CA ARG A 343 12.83 43.29 49.26
C ARG A 343 12.29 42.03 49.95
N GLN A 344 11.58 41.18 49.21
CA GLN A 344 11.83 39.72 49.28
C GLN A 344 11.37 39.00 48.01
N SER A 345 12.37 38.56 47.26
CA SER A 345 12.25 37.58 46.19
C SER A 345 11.98 36.20 46.82
N ARG A 346 10.84 35.57 46.53
CA ARG A 346 10.69 34.12 46.76
C ARG A 346 9.87 33.47 45.66
N SER A 347 10.61 32.65 44.92
CA SER A 347 10.21 31.69 43.89
C SER A 347 8.89 30.97 44.18
N GLN A 348 7.92 31.13 43.27
CA GLN A 348 6.80 30.21 43.12
C GLN A 348 7.30 28.96 42.39
N ARG A 349 7.41 27.85 43.13
CA ARG A 349 7.65 26.53 42.56
C ARG A 349 6.29 25.88 42.34
N THR A 350 5.86 25.82 41.09
CA THR A 350 4.75 25.00 40.62
C THR A 350 5.09 23.53 40.84
N THR A 351 4.39 22.89 41.77
CA THR A 351 4.42 21.43 41.94
C THR A 351 3.66 20.80 40.77
N VAL A 352 4.43 20.20 39.85
CA VAL A 352 3.95 19.26 38.85
C VAL A 352 3.43 18.03 39.60
N GLY A 353 2.17 17.66 39.36
CA GLY A 353 1.60 16.41 39.83
C GLY A 353 2.34 15.24 39.20
N GLU A 354 3.13 14.56 40.02
CA GLU A 354 3.82 13.32 39.71
C GLU A 354 2.77 12.20 39.64
N ILE A 355 2.61 11.59 38.46
CA ILE A 355 1.85 10.35 38.31
C ILE A 355 2.72 9.24 38.90
N GLN A 356 2.41 8.84 40.11
CA GLN A 356 2.99 7.69 40.78
C GLN A 356 2.49 6.43 40.06
N VAL A 357 3.32 5.87 39.17
CA VAL A 357 3.09 4.54 38.60
C VAL A 357 3.65 3.54 39.59
N GLU A 358 2.75 2.83 40.27
CA GLU A 358 3.06 1.71 41.15
C GLU A 358 3.72 0.58 40.33
N PRO A 359 4.99 0.21 40.60
CA PRO A 359 5.64 -0.86 39.87
C PRO A 359 5.08 -2.21 40.33
N LEU A 360 4.54 -2.96 39.37
CA LEU A 360 4.14 -4.35 39.54
C LEU A 360 5.30 -5.14 40.14
N GLN A 361 5.04 -5.72 41.31
CA GLN A 361 5.97 -6.49 42.13
C GLN A 361 6.56 -7.65 41.30
N ARG A 362 7.85 -7.55 40.98
CA ARG A 362 8.63 -8.62 40.35
C ARG A 362 8.97 -9.65 41.44
N PRO A 363 8.60 -10.94 41.32
CA PRO A 363 9.04 -11.94 42.28
C PRO A 363 10.55 -12.16 42.15
N SER A 364 11.23 -12.16 43.30
CA SER A 364 12.67 -12.42 43.41
C SER A 364 13.01 -13.88 43.05
N PRO A 365 14.20 -14.13 42.49
CA PRO A 365 14.62 -15.46 42.08
C PRO A 365 15.14 -16.27 43.28
N SER A 366 14.54 -17.43 43.52
CA SER A 366 15.09 -18.44 44.42
C SER A 366 16.21 -19.19 43.70
N ALA A 367 17.42 -19.13 44.26
CA ALA A 367 18.59 -19.87 43.83
C ALA A 367 18.54 -21.33 44.34
N VAL A 368 18.75 -22.32 43.46
CA VAL A 368 19.15 -23.70 43.79
C VAL A 368 19.97 -24.27 42.60
N PRO A 369 21.03 -25.09 42.83
CA PRO A 369 22.19 -25.19 41.93
C PRO A 369 22.14 -26.32 40.90
N LEU A 370 23.11 -26.23 39.98
CA LEU A 370 23.43 -27.13 38.87
C LEU A 370 23.85 -28.55 39.32
N SER A 371 23.24 -29.59 38.73
CA SER A 371 23.96 -30.65 38.01
C SER A 371 23.01 -31.60 37.24
N PRO A 372 23.49 -32.29 36.20
CA PRO A 372 22.70 -32.74 35.05
C PRO A 372 22.18 -34.16 35.24
N VAL A 373 21.01 -34.48 34.67
CA VAL A 373 20.66 -35.80 34.08
C VAL A 373 19.25 -35.71 33.46
N GLY A 374 19.16 -36.14 32.20
CA GLY A 374 17.97 -36.77 31.58
C GLY A 374 16.66 -35.99 31.53
N VAL A 375 16.42 -35.24 30.44
CA VAL A 375 15.07 -34.75 30.11
C VAL A 375 14.28 -35.85 29.42
N CYS A 376 13.39 -36.48 30.19
CA CYS A 376 12.27 -37.29 29.70
C CYS A 376 11.12 -36.36 29.31
N VAL A 377 10.70 -36.37 28.05
CA VAL A 377 9.56 -35.58 27.56
C VAL A 377 8.27 -36.35 27.84
N ASN A 378 7.48 -35.89 28.81
CA ASN A 378 6.12 -36.38 29.05
C ASN A 378 5.11 -35.43 28.42
N VAL A 379 4.43 -35.89 27.36
CA VAL A 379 3.38 -35.14 26.66
C VAL A 379 2.07 -35.28 27.45
N ARG A 380 1.71 -34.25 28.23
CA ARG A 380 0.42 -34.16 28.91
C ARG A 380 -0.61 -33.51 27.97
N LYS A 381 -1.47 -34.32 27.35
CA LYS A 381 -2.66 -33.82 26.63
C LYS A 381 -3.72 -33.40 27.64
N ASN A 382 -3.97 -32.10 27.76
CA ASN A 382 -5.18 -31.60 28.41
C ASN A 382 -6.29 -31.55 27.37
N VAL A 383 -7.16 -32.56 27.41
CA VAL A 383 -8.46 -32.56 26.72
C VAL A 383 -9.43 -31.79 27.62
N ARG A 384 -9.89 -30.63 27.15
CA ARG A 384 -11.06 -29.94 27.70
C ARG A 384 -12.18 -30.13 26.70
N GLY A 385 -13.08 -31.05 27.02
CA GLY A 385 -14.36 -31.20 26.34
C GLY A 385 -15.33 -30.12 26.80
N ASP A 386 -16.13 -29.66 25.85
CA ASP A 386 -17.58 -29.47 25.97
C ASP A 386 -18.11 -29.28 24.53
N SER A 387 -18.85 -30.27 24.03
CA SER A 387 -20.32 -30.21 23.85
C SER A 387 -20.70 -29.43 22.58
N SER A 388 -20.99 -30.09 21.46
CA SER A 388 -22.26 -30.76 21.11
C SER A 388 -22.94 -29.98 19.98
N TYR A 389 -22.89 -30.48 18.74
CA TYR A 389 -23.97 -30.41 17.75
C TYR A 389 -23.51 -31.22 16.53
N PHE A 390 -23.90 -32.49 16.52
CA PHE A 390 -24.05 -33.28 15.30
C PHE A 390 -25.44 -33.91 15.36
N ARG A 391 -26.23 -33.70 14.31
CA ARG A 391 -27.31 -34.60 13.95
C ARG A 391 -27.18 -34.89 12.45
N PRO A 392 -27.13 -36.16 12.04
CA PRO A 392 -27.02 -36.59 10.64
C PRO A 392 -28.40 -36.97 10.05
N ASN A 393 -28.35 -37.39 8.76
CA ASN A 393 -29.38 -38.04 7.93
C ASN A 393 -30.25 -37.09 7.09
N ASP A 394 -30.62 -37.34 5.83
CA ASP A 394 -30.38 -38.44 4.86
C ASP A 394 -30.80 -37.94 3.45
N GLU A 395 -30.26 -38.61 2.43
CA GLU A 395 -30.85 -38.96 1.12
C GLU A 395 -31.77 -37.97 0.35
N SER A 396 -31.39 -37.65 -0.90
CA SER A 396 -31.99 -38.23 -2.12
C SER A 396 -31.67 -37.45 -3.40
N LEU A 397 -31.32 -38.19 -4.46
CA LEU A 397 -31.25 -37.76 -5.86
C LEU A 397 -32.61 -37.23 -6.36
N PRO A 398 -32.61 -36.49 -7.49
CA PRO A 398 -33.10 -37.18 -8.68
C PRO A 398 -32.29 -36.91 -9.96
N THR A 399 -32.17 -38.00 -10.71
CA THR A 399 -31.95 -38.10 -12.14
C THR A 399 -33.03 -37.35 -12.92
N TYR A 400 -32.66 -36.55 -13.93
CA TYR A 400 -33.57 -36.29 -15.05
C TYR A 400 -32.80 -36.28 -16.38
N VAL A 401 -33.26 -37.17 -17.26
CA VAL A 401 -32.91 -37.33 -18.66
C VAL A 401 -33.94 -36.53 -19.47
N GLY A 402 -33.54 -35.84 -20.54
CA GLY A 402 -34.54 -35.26 -21.45
C GLY A 402 -34.01 -34.32 -22.52
N HIS A 403 -33.68 -34.93 -23.67
CA HIS A 403 -33.76 -34.44 -25.06
C HIS A 403 -34.34 -33.04 -25.37
N GLY A 404 -33.77 -32.39 -26.39
CA GLY A 404 -34.53 -31.46 -27.24
C GLY A 404 -33.70 -30.62 -28.21
N PHE A 405 -33.55 -31.10 -29.45
CA PHE A 405 -33.15 -30.35 -30.64
C PHE A 405 -34.08 -29.15 -30.90
N GLY A 406 -33.59 -28.09 -31.56
CA GLY A 406 -34.46 -27.10 -32.19
C GLY A 406 -33.79 -25.83 -32.69
N ASP A 407 -33.33 -25.86 -33.94
CA ASP A 407 -33.07 -24.70 -34.81
C ASP A 407 -34.24 -23.70 -34.84
N SER A 408 -33.96 -22.39 -34.90
CA SER A 408 -34.30 -21.57 -36.09
C SER A 408 -34.25 -20.05 -35.85
N ARG A 409 -33.62 -19.41 -36.84
CA ARG A 409 -33.74 -18.01 -37.30
C ARG A 409 -35.15 -17.39 -37.21
N ARG A 410 -35.20 -16.09 -36.90
CA ARG A 410 -35.77 -14.96 -37.69
C ARG A 410 -35.72 -13.69 -36.81
N ASN A 411 -34.95 -12.65 -37.16
CA ASN A 411 -35.31 -11.53 -38.05
C ASN A 411 -36.65 -10.86 -37.76
N LEU A 412 -36.60 -9.56 -37.44
CA LEU A 412 -37.41 -8.41 -37.90
C LEU A 412 -37.32 -7.32 -36.82
N ASN A 413 -36.54 -6.27 -37.04
CA ASN A 413 -36.93 -5.01 -37.70
C ASN A 413 -38.10 -4.28 -37.04
N ALA A 414 -37.75 -3.06 -36.62
CA ALA A 414 -38.45 -1.80 -36.86
C ALA A 414 -39.11 -1.11 -35.66
N PRO A 415 -39.12 0.25 -35.69
CA PRO A 415 -39.19 1.13 -34.54
C PRO A 415 -40.56 1.82 -34.40
N GLY A 416 -40.76 2.59 -33.33
CA GLY A 416 -41.94 3.44 -33.14
C GLY A 416 -41.77 4.37 -31.94
N ASP A 417 -41.22 5.54 -32.22
CA ASP A 417 -41.77 6.88 -32.01
C ASP A 417 -42.77 7.20 -30.87
N ASP A 418 -42.63 8.47 -30.46
CA ASP A 418 -43.60 9.42 -29.90
C ASP A 418 -43.74 9.57 -28.37
N ASP A 419 -43.04 10.60 -27.87
CA ASP A 419 -43.59 11.84 -27.29
C ASP A 419 -44.93 11.77 -26.54
N TYR A 420 -44.93 12.29 -25.30
CA TYR A 420 -45.81 13.36 -24.78
C TYR A 420 -45.75 13.37 -23.23
N PHE A 421 -45.26 14.47 -22.64
CA PHE A 421 -46.06 15.38 -21.79
C PHE A 421 -45.15 16.37 -21.04
N ALA A 422 -45.30 17.64 -21.38
CA ALA A 422 -44.92 18.76 -20.56
C ALA A 422 -45.95 18.97 -19.43
N ALA A 423 -45.49 19.29 -18.22
CA ALA A 423 -46.29 20.04 -17.26
C ALA A 423 -45.37 20.88 -16.37
N SER A 424 -45.53 22.19 -16.52
CA SER A 424 -44.97 23.27 -15.71
C SER A 424 -45.57 23.23 -14.29
N GLY A 425 -44.74 23.56 -13.29
CA GLY A 425 -45.16 23.71 -11.90
C GLY A 425 -44.17 24.58 -11.13
N SER A 426 -44.40 25.88 -11.14
CA SER A 426 -43.68 26.89 -10.37
C SER A 426 -44.02 26.78 -8.88
N SER A 427 -43.00 26.82 -8.01
CA SER A 427 -43.21 27.16 -6.61
C SER A 427 -42.10 28.07 -6.10
N PHE A 428 -42.53 29.26 -5.69
CA PHE A 428 -41.78 30.28 -4.97
C PHE A 428 -41.42 29.75 -3.57
N ILE A 429 -40.13 29.71 -3.23
CA ILE A 429 -39.68 29.64 -1.83
C ILE A 429 -38.73 30.80 -1.54
N ARG A 430 -39.18 31.57 -0.55
CA ARG A 430 -38.62 32.77 0.08
C ARG A 430 -37.23 32.50 0.66
N ARG A 431 -36.21 33.24 0.19
CA ARG A 431 -34.85 33.21 0.76
C ARG A 431 -34.79 34.10 2.01
N GLY A 432 -34.71 33.49 3.18
CA GLY A 432 -34.31 34.17 4.42
C GLY A 432 -32.79 34.37 4.43
N SER A 433 -32.35 35.61 4.56
CA SER A 433 -30.95 35.98 4.74
C SER A 433 -30.53 35.70 6.18
N VAL A 434 -29.65 34.73 6.38
CA VAL A 434 -28.91 34.54 7.65
C VAL A 434 -27.50 35.05 7.40
N ALA A 435 -27.18 36.19 8.03
CA ALA A 435 -25.84 36.73 8.05
C ALA A 435 -24.93 35.81 8.87
N THR A 436 -24.12 35.00 8.19
CA THR A 436 -22.96 34.33 8.81
C THR A 436 -21.90 35.39 9.05
N SER A 437 -21.76 35.83 10.30
CA SER A 437 -20.63 36.65 10.75
C SER A 437 -19.34 35.87 10.53
N ALA A 438 -18.55 36.28 9.54
CA ALA A 438 -17.19 35.81 9.35
C ALA A 438 -16.35 36.28 10.55
N LEU A 439 -16.07 35.36 11.48
CA LEU A 439 -15.02 35.58 12.47
C LEU A 439 -13.68 35.67 11.73
N PRO A 440 -12.80 36.62 12.08
CA PRO A 440 -11.48 36.71 11.48
C PRO A 440 -10.72 35.42 11.77
N LEU A 441 -10.35 34.71 10.70
CA LEU A 441 -9.47 33.55 10.75
C LEU A 441 -8.14 34.07 11.30
N VAL A 442 -7.86 33.81 12.58
CA VAL A 442 -6.54 34.05 13.16
C VAL A 442 -5.58 33.22 12.32
N GLU A 443 -4.81 33.90 11.47
CA GLU A 443 -3.75 33.35 10.64
C GLU A 443 -2.69 32.76 11.58
N ARG A 444 -2.93 31.52 12.02
CA ARG A 444 -1.91 30.74 12.70
C ARG A 444 -0.83 30.53 11.65
N LYS A 445 0.38 31.03 11.94
CA LYS A 445 1.63 30.42 11.47
C LYS A 445 1.58 28.97 11.94
N GLY A 446 0.99 28.11 11.13
CA GLY A 446 0.52 26.80 11.54
C GLY A 446 0.82 25.82 10.43
N LEU A 447 1.07 24.57 10.86
CA LEU A 447 1.28 23.38 10.04
C LEU A 447 0.63 23.48 8.66
N HIS A 448 1.35 23.04 7.63
CA HIS A 448 0.84 22.99 6.27
C HIS A 448 -0.58 22.38 6.23
N PRO A 449 -1.55 22.92 5.47
CA PRO A 449 -2.89 22.34 5.37
C PRO A 449 -2.85 20.86 4.99
N LEU A 450 -1.84 20.48 4.18
CA LEU A 450 -1.54 19.10 3.81
C LEU A 450 -1.08 18.21 4.98
N LEU A 451 -0.71 18.75 6.13
CA LEU A 451 -0.40 17.96 7.33
C LEU A 451 -1.59 17.85 8.27
N CYS A 452 -2.41 18.90 8.37
CA CYS A 452 -3.57 18.93 9.26
C CYS A 452 -4.65 17.95 8.83
N ASN A 453 -4.81 17.69 7.53
CA ASN A 453 -5.78 16.73 7.00
C ASN A 453 -5.18 15.35 6.71
N TYR A 454 -4.01 15.04 7.28
CA TYR A 454 -3.25 13.83 6.94
C TYR A 454 -3.98 12.56 7.39
N THR A 455 -4.82 12.02 6.50
CA THR A 455 -5.36 10.67 6.59
C THR A 455 -4.61 9.69 5.69
N SER A 456 -3.84 10.19 4.70
CA SER A 456 -2.84 9.52 3.87
C SER A 456 -2.22 10.57 2.93
N PRO A 457 -1.10 10.31 2.20
CA PRO A 457 -0.56 11.22 1.16
C PRO A 457 -1.60 11.79 0.19
N ILE A 458 -2.68 11.02 0.10
CA ILE A 458 -3.76 11.08 -0.86
C ILE A 458 -4.89 12.05 -0.47
N ALA A 459 -5.12 12.34 0.81
CA ALA A 459 -6.28 13.12 1.27
C ALA A 459 -6.02 14.64 1.33
N LEU A 460 -4.88 15.08 0.80
CA LEU A 460 -4.27 16.33 1.21
C LEU A 460 -4.33 17.37 0.11
N LEU A 461 -4.16 16.96 -1.14
CA LEU A 461 -4.06 17.85 -2.30
C LEU A 461 -5.35 18.61 -2.66
N GLU A 462 -6.42 18.44 -1.90
CA GLU A 462 -7.77 18.94 -2.18
C GLU A 462 -8.07 20.31 -1.56
N GLN A 463 -7.36 20.69 -0.49
CA GLN A 463 -7.63 21.95 0.19
C GLN A 463 -7.11 23.18 -0.58
N ASP A 464 -6.04 23.02 -1.35
CA ASP A 464 -5.46 24.10 -2.18
C ASP A 464 -6.36 24.49 -3.36
N ASP A 465 -7.09 23.54 -3.95
CA ASP A 465 -8.00 23.80 -5.08
C ASP A 465 -9.33 24.43 -4.64
N ALA A 466 -9.73 24.24 -3.38
CA ALA A 466 -10.88 24.91 -2.78
C ALA A 466 -10.54 26.34 -2.33
N ILE A 467 -9.33 26.56 -1.79
CA ILE A 467 -8.83 27.88 -1.38
C ILE A 467 -8.50 28.74 -2.61
N GLY A 468 -7.89 28.16 -3.65
CA GLY A 468 -7.61 28.85 -4.91
C GLY A 468 -8.84 29.16 -5.79
N ARG A 469 -10.00 28.55 -5.50
CA ARG A 469 -11.29 28.88 -6.13
C ARG A 469 -12.14 29.85 -5.29
N ALA A 470 -11.79 30.06 -4.03
CA ALA A 470 -12.48 30.97 -3.10
C ALA A 470 -11.80 32.36 -3.00
N LEU A 471 -10.54 32.46 -3.45
CA LEU A 471 -9.83 33.70 -3.77
C LEU A 471 -9.99 34.02 -5.25
#